data_AF-X1U7X3-F1
#
_entry.id   AF-X1U7X3-F1
#
_cell.length_a   1.000
_cell.length_b   1.000
_cell.length_c   1.000
_cell.angle_alpha   90.00
_cell.angle_beta   90.00
_cell.angle_gamma   90.00
#
_symmetry.space_group_name_H-M   'P 1'
#
loop_
_entity.id
_entity.type
_entity.pdbx_description
1 polymer ?
#
loop_
_entity_poly.entity_id
_entity_poly.type
_entity_poly.pdbx_seq_one_letter_code
_entity_poly.pdbx_strand_id
1 'polypeptide(L)'
;MMTTCPCKLGIEPELMPVQAIKDELNALLYDEQVRKACDAKDRELLSIIIAEPKAHHFDFLTGKTEWKVRGKWKKDEGFDIERNVQLDVEFRDAADECVGKRIIELLKAYNTKAVSEKLLYARTIPIEEGTL
;
A
#
# COMPACT_ATOMS: atom_id res chain seq x y z
N MET A 1 24.87 -3.19 -1.98
CA MET A 1 24.35 -1.88 -2.42
C MET A 1 23.38 -2.15 -3.55
N MET A 2 22.07 -1.93 -3.36
CA MET A 2 21.13 -1.88 -4.47
C MET A 2 21.39 -0.57 -5.21
N THR A 3 22.00 -0.64 -6.39
CA THR A 3 22.29 0.53 -7.23
C THR A 3 21.12 0.89 -8.16
N THR A 4 20.03 0.13 -8.12
CA THR A 4 18.93 0.20 -9.09
C THR A 4 17.58 0.19 -8.40
N CYS A 5 16.67 1.06 -8.84
CA CYS A 5 15.31 1.13 -8.32
C CYS A 5 14.55 -0.17 -8.58
N PRO A 6 14.03 -0.86 -7.55
CA PRO A 6 13.20 -2.05 -7.73
C PRO A 6 11.92 -1.74 -8.54
N CYS A 7 11.42 -0.50 -8.48
CA CYS A 7 10.30 -0.04 -9.27
C CYS A 7 10.49 -0.12 -10.81
N LYS A 8 11.75 -0.12 -11.30
CA LYS A 8 12.08 -0.05 -12.74
C LYS A 8 12.51 -1.39 -13.33
N LEU A 9 12.84 -2.36 -12.48
CA LEU A 9 13.42 -3.65 -12.87
C LEU A 9 12.75 -4.83 -12.14
N GLY A 10 11.70 -4.56 -11.36
CA GLY A 10 11.00 -5.54 -10.57
C GLY A 10 10.38 -6.62 -11.45
N ILE A 11 10.29 -7.82 -10.89
CA ILE A 11 9.51 -8.90 -11.49
C ILE A 11 8.03 -8.50 -11.49
N GLU A 12 7.27 -8.93 -12.50
CA GLU A 12 5.81 -8.78 -12.53
C GLU A 12 5.19 -9.27 -11.19
N PRO A 13 4.46 -8.43 -10.44
CA PRO A 13 3.95 -8.77 -9.12
C PRO A 13 3.09 -10.05 -9.06
N GLU A 14 2.40 -10.37 -10.15
CA GLU A 14 1.59 -11.57 -10.31
C GLU A 14 2.43 -12.85 -10.26
N LEU A 15 3.72 -12.79 -10.61
CA LEU A 15 4.64 -13.93 -10.58
C LEU A 15 5.36 -14.05 -9.24
N MET A 16 5.32 -13.02 -8.40
CA MET A 16 6.01 -13.02 -7.11
C MET A 16 5.31 -13.95 -6.10
N PRO A 17 6.08 -14.65 -5.25
CA PRO A 17 5.52 -15.31 -4.07
C PRO A 17 5.06 -14.26 -3.06
N VAL A 18 4.07 -14.61 -2.23
CA VAL A 18 3.45 -13.70 -1.26
C VAL A 18 4.50 -13.03 -0.34
N GLN A 19 5.51 -13.77 0.12
CA GLN A 19 6.54 -13.22 0.98
C GLN A 19 7.38 -12.15 0.26
N ALA A 20 7.76 -12.38 -1.00
CA ALA A 20 8.53 -11.39 -1.76
C ALA A 20 7.74 -10.10 -1.99
N ILE A 21 6.41 -10.20 -2.17
CA ILE A 21 5.55 -9.00 -2.28
C ILE A 21 5.58 -8.20 -0.96
N LYS A 22 5.45 -8.87 0.19
CA LYS A 22 5.52 -8.23 1.51
C LYS A 22 6.88 -7.57 1.74
N ASP A 23 7.94 -8.27 1.38
CA ASP A 23 9.32 -7.78 1.53
C ASP A 23 9.55 -6.55 0.64
N GLU A 24 9.10 -6.58 -0.61
CA GLU A 24 9.23 -5.44 -1.53
C GLU A 24 8.38 -4.24 -1.10
N LEU A 25 7.15 -4.46 -0.62
CA LEU A 25 6.32 -3.40 -0.04
C LEU A 25 7.04 -2.73 1.14
N ASN A 26 7.56 -3.51 2.09
CA ASN A 26 8.30 -2.94 3.22
C ASN A 26 9.58 -2.20 2.77
N ALA A 27 10.27 -2.71 1.75
CA ALA A 27 11.46 -2.07 1.22
C ALA A 27 11.13 -0.72 0.56
N LEU A 28 10.09 -0.65 -0.27
CA LEU A 28 9.64 0.58 -0.92
C LEU A 28 9.13 1.63 0.10
N LEU A 29 8.43 1.18 1.14
CA LEU A 29 7.83 2.07 2.13
C LEU A 29 8.85 2.57 3.17
N TYR A 30 9.83 1.76 3.55
CA TYR A 30 10.63 2.03 4.76
C TYR A 30 12.17 1.97 4.57
N ASP A 31 12.70 1.33 3.52
CA ASP A 31 14.15 1.17 3.37
C ASP A 31 14.82 2.42 2.77
N GLU A 32 15.78 2.99 3.52
CA GLU A 32 16.50 4.21 3.11
C GLU A 32 17.35 4.01 1.84
N GLN A 33 17.95 2.83 1.66
CA GLN A 33 18.77 2.51 0.50
C GLN A 33 17.90 2.40 -0.75
N VAL A 34 16.74 1.77 -0.63
CA VAL A 34 15.75 1.72 -1.73
C VAL A 34 15.31 3.13 -2.09
N ARG A 35 14.91 3.94 -1.10
CA ARG A 35 14.54 5.34 -1.31
C ARG A 35 15.61 6.13 -2.08
N LYS A 36 16.88 5.97 -1.70
CA LYS A 36 18.02 6.61 -2.41
C LYS A 36 18.17 6.09 -3.83
N ALA A 37 18.03 4.78 -4.05
CA ALA A 37 18.11 4.17 -5.38
C ALA A 37 16.95 4.59 -6.31
N CYS A 38 15.78 4.91 -5.74
CA CYS A 38 14.63 5.45 -6.47
C CYS A 38 14.72 6.96 -6.76
N ASP A 39 15.66 7.68 -6.14
CA ASP A 39 15.63 9.16 -5.99
C ASP A 39 14.29 9.67 -5.42
N ALA A 40 13.70 8.92 -4.48
CA ALA A 40 12.38 9.21 -3.93
C ALA A 40 12.44 10.29 -2.85
N LYS A 41 11.88 11.47 -3.15
CA LYS A 41 11.95 12.69 -2.32
C LYS A 41 10.58 13.23 -1.94
N ASP A 42 9.59 13.04 -2.81
CA ASP A 42 8.25 13.60 -2.66
C ASP A 42 7.50 12.83 -1.57
N ARG A 43 6.81 13.53 -0.67
CA ARG A 43 6.11 12.91 0.45
C ARG A 43 4.70 12.56 0.01
N GLU A 44 4.32 11.31 0.24
CA GLU A 44 3.03 10.77 -0.16
C GLU A 44 2.40 10.00 1.01
N LEU A 45 1.08 10.03 1.09
CA LEU A 45 0.30 9.21 2.01
C LEU A 45 -0.34 8.06 1.24
N LEU A 46 0.04 6.83 1.56
CA LEU A 46 -0.68 5.63 1.15
C LEU A 46 -1.81 5.36 2.15
N SER A 47 -3.06 5.33 1.68
CA SER A 47 -4.21 4.86 2.46
C SER A 47 -4.71 3.53 1.90
N ILE A 48 -4.91 2.54 2.77
CA ILE A 48 -5.48 1.22 2.43
C ILE A 48 -6.72 0.99 3.31
N ILE A 49 -7.87 0.69 2.71
CA ILE A 49 -9.12 0.37 3.43
C ILE A 49 -9.46 -1.10 3.22
N ILE A 50 -9.57 -1.85 4.32
CA ILE A 50 -9.77 -3.30 4.34
C ILE A 50 -10.91 -3.64 5.32
N ALA A 51 -11.66 -4.72 5.08
CA ALA A 51 -12.62 -5.22 6.05
C ALA A 51 -11.92 -5.62 7.35
N GLU A 52 -12.50 -5.25 8.51
CA GLU A 52 -11.91 -5.48 9.83
C GLU A 52 -11.42 -6.92 10.06
N PRO A 53 -12.16 -7.99 9.67
CA PRO A 53 -11.69 -9.37 9.84
C PRO A 53 -10.44 -9.73 9.04
N LYS A 54 -10.13 -9.00 7.98
CA LYS A 54 -9.01 -9.22 7.06
C LYS A 54 -7.82 -8.29 7.32
N ALA A 55 -7.95 -7.34 8.25
CA ALA A 55 -6.89 -6.38 8.56
C ALA A 55 -5.55 -7.04 8.94
N HIS A 56 -5.60 -8.20 9.62
CA HIS A 56 -4.42 -8.98 10.01
C HIS A 56 -3.51 -9.39 8.84
N HIS A 57 -4.04 -9.43 7.60
CA HIS A 57 -3.20 -9.66 6.43
C HIS A 57 -2.14 -8.56 6.22
N PHE A 58 -2.28 -7.39 6.84
CA PHE A 58 -1.36 -6.26 6.73
C PHE A 58 -0.49 -6.05 7.98
N ASP A 59 -0.45 -7.03 8.90
CA ASP A 59 0.39 -6.98 10.09
C ASP A 59 1.89 -6.91 9.77
N PHE A 60 2.29 -7.31 8.56
CA PHE A 60 3.68 -7.23 8.09
C PHE A 60 4.18 -5.80 7.85
N LEU A 61 3.28 -4.82 7.70
CA LEU A 61 3.65 -3.41 7.55
C LEU A 61 4.14 -2.86 8.89
N THR A 62 5.39 -2.42 8.92
CA THR A 62 6.11 -2.07 10.15
C THR A 62 5.85 -0.64 10.64
N GLY A 63 5.48 0.29 9.76
CA GLY A 63 5.18 1.68 10.09
C GLY A 63 3.83 2.12 9.51
N LYS A 64 2.76 2.03 10.31
CA LYS A 64 1.41 2.41 9.90
C LYS A 64 0.63 3.03 11.05
N THR A 65 -0.27 3.96 10.71
CA THR A 65 -1.34 4.43 11.59
C THR A 65 -2.62 3.67 11.24
N GLU A 66 -3.36 3.23 12.26
CA GLU A 66 -4.59 2.47 12.08
C GLU A 66 -5.80 3.27 12.57
N TRP A 67 -6.85 3.32 11.74
CA TRP A 67 -8.13 3.93 12.07
C TRP A 67 -9.26 2.92 11.94
N LYS A 68 -10.16 2.90 12.93
CA LYS A 68 -11.44 2.19 12.82
C LYS A 68 -12.41 3.05 12.03
N VAL A 69 -12.80 2.58 10.86
CA VAL A 69 -13.68 3.31 9.94
C VAL A 69 -14.91 2.49 9.58
N ARG A 70 -15.93 3.14 9.03
CA ARG A 70 -17.17 2.47 8.58
C ARG A 70 -17.44 2.81 7.13
N GLY A 71 -17.62 1.79 6.31
CA GLY A 71 -18.12 1.91 4.95
C GLY A 71 -19.64 1.84 4.95
N LYS A 72 -20.30 2.66 4.13
CA LYS A 72 -21.74 2.56 3.86
C LYS A 72 -21.93 2.25 2.38
N TRP A 73 -22.32 1.01 2.08
CA TRP A 73 -22.47 0.54 0.70
C TRP A 73 -23.94 0.46 0.33
N LYS A 74 -24.31 1.05 -0.80
CA LYS A 74 -25.67 0.97 -1.32
C LYS A 74 -25.95 -0.44 -1.86
N LYS A 75 -27.12 -0.98 -1.54
CA LYS A 75 -27.68 -2.21 -2.12
C LYS A 75 -28.97 -1.90 -2.88
N ASP A 76 -29.49 -2.90 -3.58
CA ASP A 76 -30.78 -2.81 -4.30
C ASP A 76 -31.90 -2.33 -3.37
N GLU A 77 -31.94 -2.82 -2.12
CA GLU A 77 -32.79 -2.30 -1.05
C GLU A 77 -31.94 -1.89 0.17
N GLY A 78 -31.68 -0.59 0.32
CA GLY A 78 -31.06 -0.01 1.51
C GLY A 78 -29.53 0.10 1.46
N PHE A 79 -28.90 -0.05 2.64
CA PHE A 79 -27.46 0.10 2.82
C PHE A 79 -26.90 -0.93 3.79
N ASP A 80 -25.73 -1.47 3.47
CA ASP A 80 -24.89 -2.18 4.42
C ASP A 80 -23.96 -1.21 5.13
N ILE A 81 -23.75 -1.45 6.44
CA ILE A 81 -22.68 -0.82 7.21
C ILE A 81 -21.59 -1.86 7.40
N GLU A 82 -20.45 -1.63 6.77
CA GLU A 82 -19.28 -2.49 6.86
C GLU A 82 -18.27 -1.89 7.85
N ARG A 83 -17.73 -2.74 8.73
CA ARG A 83 -16.63 -2.34 9.61
C ARG A 83 -15.32 -2.52 8.86
N ASN A 84 -14.57 -1.45 8.79
CA ASN A 84 -13.34 -1.39 8.04
C ASN A 84 -12.22 -0.87 8.92
N VAL A 85 -11.00 -1.18 8.52
CA VAL A 85 -9.77 -0.62 9.05
C VAL A 85 -9.12 0.17 7.93
N GLN A 86 -8.78 1.43 8.20
CA GLN A 86 -7.93 2.24 7.33
C GLN A 86 -6.51 2.21 7.88
N LEU A 87 -5.57 1.84 7.02
CA LEU A 87 -4.14 1.90 7.28
C LEU A 87 -3.56 3.06 6.50
N ASP A 88 -2.89 3.97 7.20
CA ASP A 88 -2.18 5.10 6.61
C ASP A 88 -0.68 4.92 6.79
N VAL A 89 0.07 5.04 5.69
CA VAL A 89 1.53 4.93 5.65
C VAL A 89 2.09 6.11 4.88
N GLU A 90 2.89 6.95 5.54
CA GLU A 90 3.69 7.94 4.83
C GLU A 90 4.89 7.24 4.16
N PHE A 91 5.10 7.53 2.88
CA PHE A 91 6.25 7.05 2.12
C PHE A 91 6.83 8.16 1.25
N ARG A 92 7.90 7.84 0.52
CA ARG A 92 8.44 8.75 -0.48
C ARG A 92 8.32 8.20 -1.88
N ASP A 93 7.91 9.06 -2.79
CA ASP A 93 7.88 8.75 -4.21
C ASP A 93 8.96 9.52 -4.98
N ALA A 94 9.29 8.99 -6.15
CA ALA A 94 10.12 9.66 -7.14
C ALA A 94 9.27 10.63 -7.96
N ALA A 95 9.92 11.61 -8.59
CA ALA A 95 9.24 12.63 -9.39
C ALA A 95 8.47 12.06 -10.61
N ASP A 96 8.75 10.81 -11.02
CA ASP A 96 8.03 10.08 -12.07
C ASP A 96 6.91 9.15 -11.52
N GLU A 97 6.65 9.23 -10.20
CA GLU A 97 5.67 8.46 -9.42
C GLU A 97 5.88 6.93 -9.50
N CYS A 98 7.10 6.49 -9.80
CA CYS A 98 7.36 5.07 -10.04
C CYS A 98 7.20 4.21 -8.77
N VAL A 99 7.45 4.76 -7.58
CA VAL A 99 7.33 4.02 -6.31
C VAL A 99 5.86 3.82 -5.97
N GLY A 100 5.04 4.87 -6.05
CA GLY A 100 3.60 4.80 -5.80
C GLY A 100 2.91 3.82 -6.76
N LYS A 101 3.23 3.89 -8.06
CA LYS A 101 2.73 2.93 -9.06
C LYS A 101 3.07 1.49 -8.69
N ARG A 102 4.33 1.23 -8.35
CA ARG A 102 4.79 -0.10 -7.96
C ARG A 102 4.11 -0.62 -6.70
N ILE A 103 3.91 0.23 -5.69
CA ILE A 103 3.17 -0.11 -4.47
C ILE A 103 1.73 -0.55 -4.81
N ILE A 104 1.04 0.20 -5.67
CA ILE A 104 -0.34 -0.14 -6.07
C ILE A 104 -0.40 -1.47 -6.82
N GLU A 105 0.56 -1.77 -7.70
CA GLU A 105 0.64 -3.06 -8.39
C GLU A 105 0.88 -4.23 -7.42
N LEU A 106 1.84 -4.07 -6.50
CA LEU A 106 2.13 -5.06 -5.45
C LEU A 106 0.91 -5.30 -4.56
N LEU A 107 0.16 -4.26 -4.18
CA LEU A 107 -1.07 -4.38 -3.39
C LEU A 107 -2.17 -5.13 -4.15
N LYS A 108 -2.33 -4.90 -5.45
CA LYS A 108 -3.28 -5.64 -6.29
C LYS A 108 -2.93 -7.13 -6.36
N ALA A 109 -1.66 -7.45 -6.57
CA ALA A 109 -1.19 -8.83 -6.59
C ALA A 109 -1.34 -9.50 -5.21
N TYR A 110 -1.01 -8.77 -4.13
CA TYR A 110 -1.17 -9.24 -2.76
C TYR A 110 -2.64 -9.53 -2.42
N ASN A 111 -3.54 -8.62 -2.80
CA ASN A 111 -4.98 -8.82 -2.61
C ASN A 111 -5.44 -10.12 -3.27
N THR A 112 -5.04 -10.33 -4.53
CA THR A 112 -5.43 -11.52 -5.30
C THR A 112 -4.91 -12.82 -4.67
N LYS A 113 -3.69 -12.80 -4.11
CA LYS A 113 -3.02 -14.00 -3.60
C LYS A 113 -3.31 -14.32 -2.13
N ALA A 114 -3.62 -13.32 -1.31
CA ALA A 114 -3.63 -13.49 0.15
C ALA A 114 -4.88 -12.92 0.85
N VAL A 115 -5.38 -11.75 0.44
CA VAL A 115 -6.44 -11.03 1.19
C VAL A 115 -7.84 -11.35 0.67
N SER A 116 -7.96 -11.52 -0.65
CA SER A 116 -9.21 -11.80 -1.37
C SER A 116 -10.31 -10.78 -1.06
N GLU A 117 -10.00 -9.48 -1.01
CA GLU A 117 -11.03 -8.44 -1.05
C GLU A 117 -11.59 -8.28 -2.46
N LYS A 118 -12.93 -8.22 -2.55
CA LYS A 118 -13.60 -7.92 -3.82
C LYS A 118 -13.18 -6.55 -4.37
N LEU A 119 -12.98 -5.60 -3.47
CA LEU A 119 -12.47 -4.27 -3.78
C LEU A 119 -11.54 -3.85 -2.65
N LEU A 120 -10.24 -4.08 -2.83
CA LEU A 120 -9.23 -3.48 -1.96
C LEU A 120 -9.06 -2.02 -2.38
N TYR A 121 -9.57 -1.09 -1.58
CA TYR A 121 -9.37 0.33 -1.85
C TYR A 121 -8.00 0.75 -1.33
N ALA A 122 -7.11 1.13 -2.25
CA ALA A 122 -5.83 1.73 -1.94
C ALA A 122 -5.61 2.98 -2.82
N ARG A 123 -5.05 4.03 -2.23
CA ARG A 123 -4.69 5.26 -2.96
C ARG A 123 -3.44 5.89 -2.36
N THR A 124 -2.73 6.66 -3.18
CA THR A 124 -1.67 7.57 -2.73
C THR A 124 -2.14 9.00 -2.94
N ILE A 125 -1.76 9.90 -2.03
CA ILE A 125 -2.01 11.34 -2.16
C ILE A 125 -0.77 12.13 -1.73
N PRO A 126 -0.41 13.23 -2.44
CA PRO A 126 0.71 14.08 -2.03
C PRO A 126 0.47 14.71 -0.66
N ILE A 127 1.53 14.82 0.13
CA ILE A 127 1.53 15.53 1.41
C ILE A 127 2.26 16.86 1.23
N GLU A 128 1.50 17.95 1.18
CA GLU A 128 2.06 19.30 1.12
C GLU A 128 2.58 19.74 2.50
N GLU A 129 1.76 19.60 3.53
CA GLU A 129 2.09 19.92 4.92
C GLU A 129 1.50 18.87 5.85
N GLY A 130 2.18 18.58 6.97
CA GLY A 130 1.70 17.61 7.94
C GLY A 130 2.43 17.74 9.27
N THR A 131 1.73 17.39 10.34
CA THR A 131 2.27 17.18 11.68
C THR A 131 1.77 15.84 12.21
N LEU A 132 2.59 15.21 13.05
CA LEU A 132 2.14 14.15 13.94
C LEU A 132 1.48 14.76 15.18
#